data_AF-A0A7Y5NX27-F1
#
_entry.id   AF-A0A7Y5NX27-F1
#
_cell.length_a   1.000
_cell.length_b   1.000
_cell.length_c   1.000
_cell.angle_alpha   90.00
_cell.angle_beta   90.00
_cell.angle_gamma   90.00
#
_symmetry.space_group_name_H-M   'P 1'
#
loop_
_entity.id
_entity.type
_entity.pdbx_description
1 polymer ?
#
loop_
_entity_poly.entity_id
_entity_poly.type
_entity_poly.pdbx_seq_one_letter_code
_entity_poly.pdbx_strand_id
1 'polypeptide(L)'
;MFARARTSGCLALLLVGCTVIGGVDEFRDEVEDKDCPGQPCEGPLCPEETCPSDDPDGSTGIGGQGPSADPDEVPEGWIGPVKHNVSTTEPTCTAPYSLLIAVGHTSVSALPADCSTCSCESSGCAATLSFWQGMDDCQDGCAGSRTLTPSTCVDVGTVPSCPSDHPKYSATAVTVTAPDCAPSSQQPELPEVTWTTVSTVCLATDADASSGRCIARAGDVECPVSFPARAVLYRTIVDTRGCTECGCTPGSCAGTVELYDGNGCGVGQKKASVAVPFADGCQTIGGNPRALYTPDSSADCIPIPSTPTGGVTLRDPYTVCCG
;
A
#
# COMPACT_ATOMS: atom_id res chain seq x y z
N MET A 1 53.57 -32.50 -9.61
CA MET A 1 53.79 -31.47 -10.65
C MET A 1 52.43 -30.94 -11.08
N PHE A 2 52.29 -29.62 -11.08
CA PHE A 2 51.03 -28.87 -11.12
C PHE A 2 50.33 -28.89 -12.48
N ALA A 3 49.00 -29.01 -12.48
CA ALA A 3 48.10 -28.29 -13.40
C ALA A 3 46.69 -28.23 -12.78
N ARG A 4 46.38 -27.13 -12.07
CA ARG A 4 45.02 -26.77 -11.65
C ARG A 4 44.39 -25.94 -12.77
N ALA A 5 43.35 -26.47 -13.41
CA ALA A 5 42.47 -25.69 -14.26
C ALA A 5 41.54 -24.83 -13.38
N ARG A 6 41.63 -23.51 -13.52
CA ARG A 6 40.69 -22.55 -12.94
C ARG A 6 39.50 -22.43 -13.90
N THR A 7 38.36 -23.01 -13.56
CA THR A 7 37.08 -22.63 -14.16
C THR A 7 36.60 -21.36 -13.47
N SER A 8 36.61 -20.28 -14.23
CA SER A 8 36.10 -18.97 -13.85
C SER A 8 34.58 -19.05 -13.75
N GLY A 9 34.04 -18.76 -12.56
CA GLY A 9 32.61 -18.66 -12.34
C GLY A 9 32.06 -17.44 -13.07
N CYS A 10 31.17 -17.68 -14.05
CA CYS A 10 30.26 -16.66 -14.54
C CYS A 10 29.24 -16.40 -13.42
N LEU A 11 29.42 -15.28 -12.73
CA LEU A 11 28.42 -14.68 -11.86
C LEU A 11 27.23 -14.25 -12.74
N ALA A 12 26.22 -15.10 -12.87
CA ALA A 12 24.96 -14.74 -13.49
C ALA A 12 24.18 -13.85 -12.50
N LEU A 13 24.33 -12.54 -12.67
CA LEU A 13 23.45 -11.54 -12.07
C LEU A 13 22.06 -11.74 -12.69
N LEU A 14 21.17 -12.45 -12.00
CA LEU A 14 19.74 -12.48 -12.32
C LEU A 14 19.14 -11.13 -11.91
N LEU A 15 19.19 -10.17 -12.83
CA LEU A 15 18.29 -9.03 -12.87
C LEU A 15 16.92 -9.53 -13.39
N VAL A 16 16.05 -9.89 -12.45
CA VAL A 16 14.60 -10.00 -12.66
C VAL A 16 14.04 -9.05 -11.59
N GLY A 17 13.44 -7.91 -11.89
CA GLY A 17 12.57 -7.58 -13.01
C GLY A 17 11.42 -6.87 -12.32
N CYS A 18 11.54 -5.55 -12.13
CA CYS A 18 10.47 -4.73 -11.57
C CYS A 18 9.29 -4.74 -12.55
N THR A 19 8.32 -5.63 -12.34
CA THR A 19 6.96 -5.40 -12.82
C THR A 19 6.33 -4.35 -11.92
N VAL A 20 6.52 -3.09 -12.31
CA VAL A 20 5.62 -2.01 -11.96
C VAL A 20 4.31 -2.31 -12.68
N ILE A 21 3.35 -2.95 -11.99
CA ILE A 21 1.96 -2.86 -12.41
C ILE A 21 1.47 -1.52 -11.86
N GLY A 22 1.67 -0.48 -12.68
CA GLY A 22 0.99 0.79 -12.52
C GLY A 22 -0.47 0.58 -12.88
N GLY A 23 -1.30 0.32 -11.86
CA GLY A 23 -2.74 0.57 -11.92
C GLY A 23 -2.98 2.03 -11.55
N VAL A 24 -2.71 2.93 -12.50
CA VAL A 24 -3.30 4.27 -12.44
C VAL A 24 -4.71 4.08 -13.00
N ASP A 25 -5.70 3.99 -12.13
CA ASP A 25 -7.08 4.29 -12.52
C ASP A 25 -7.10 5.77 -12.87
N GLU A 26 -6.84 6.04 -14.15
CA GLU A 26 -7.15 7.30 -14.81
C GLU A 26 -8.67 7.42 -14.79
N PHE A 27 -9.20 8.03 -13.73
CA PHE A 27 -10.52 8.66 -13.76
C PHE A 27 -10.45 9.76 -14.81
N ARG A 28 -10.70 9.37 -16.05
CA ARG A 28 -11.08 10.27 -17.11
C ARG A 28 -12.48 10.73 -16.76
N ASP A 29 -12.58 11.93 -16.19
CA ASP A 29 -13.83 12.67 -16.14
C ASP A 29 -14.34 12.79 -17.58
N GLU A 30 -15.32 11.96 -17.92
CA GLU A 30 -16.19 12.22 -19.06
C GLU A 30 -16.90 13.53 -18.75
N VAL A 31 -16.46 14.59 -19.41
CA VAL A 31 -17.23 15.83 -19.51
C VAL A 31 -18.52 15.43 -20.23
N GLU A 32 -19.61 15.37 -19.47
CA GLU A 32 -20.96 15.23 -19.99
C GLU A 32 -21.25 16.50 -20.81
N ASP A 33 -20.89 16.45 -22.09
CA ASP A 33 -21.21 17.48 -23.08
C ASP A 33 -22.73 17.60 -23.15
N LYS A 34 -23.24 18.73 -22.65
CA LYS A 34 -24.63 19.13 -22.84
C LYS A 34 -24.91 19.22 -24.33
N ASP A 35 -25.74 18.29 -24.80
CA ASP A 35 -26.38 18.27 -26.09
C ASP A 35 -26.79 19.68 -26.56
N CYS A 36 -26.13 20.17 -27.61
CA CYS A 36 -26.75 21.10 -28.56
C CYS A 36 -27.58 20.26 -29.53
N PRO A 37 -28.92 20.35 -29.52
CA PRO A 37 -29.74 19.58 -30.45
C PRO A 37 -29.67 20.24 -31.83
N GLY A 38 -28.84 19.72 -32.73
CA GLY A 38 -28.88 20.15 -34.14
C GLY A 38 -27.67 19.80 -35.00
N GLN A 39 -27.77 18.66 -35.68
CA GLN A 39 -27.01 18.21 -36.87
C GLN A 39 -25.53 17.81 -36.74
N PRO A 40 -25.15 16.65 -37.30
CA PRO A 40 -23.75 16.26 -37.43
C PRO A 40 -23.13 16.85 -38.70
N CYS A 41 -22.03 17.58 -38.55
CA CYS A 41 -21.10 17.87 -39.64
C CYS A 41 -19.86 16.98 -39.47
N GLU A 42 -19.89 15.78 -40.04
CA GLU A 42 -18.68 14.95 -40.19
C GLU A 42 -18.01 15.27 -41.53
N GLY A 43 -16.93 16.08 -41.49
CA GLY A 43 -16.06 16.31 -42.63
C GLY A 43 -15.00 17.40 -42.35
N PRO A 44 -13.75 17.24 -42.80
CA PRO A 44 -12.72 18.23 -42.61
C PRO A 44 -12.90 19.30 -43.68
N LEU A 45 -13.63 20.37 -43.38
CA LEU A 45 -13.68 21.68 -44.05
C LEU A 45 -14.95 22.42 -43.56
N CYS A 46 -14.87 23.09 -42.41
CA CYS A 46 -15.85 24.12 -42.02
C CYS A 46 -15.19 25.50 -42.19
N PRO A 47 -15.79 26.44 -42.94
CA PRO A 47 -15.25 27.79 -43.12
C PRO A 47 -15.48 28.64 -41.87
N GLU A 48 -14.60 29.63 -41.65
CA GLU A 48 -14.72 30.64 -40.60
C GLU A 48 -16.02 31.44 -40.76
N GLU A 49 -17.04 31.15 -39.94
CA GLU A 49 -18.20 32.03 -39.80
C GLU A 49 -17.96 33.05 -38.69
N THR A 50 -17.81 34.29 -39.15
CA THR A 50 -17.90 35.54 -38.41
C THR A 50 -19.21 35.66 -37.63
N CYS A 51 -19.13 35.78 -36.30
CA CYS A 51 -20.24 36.27 -35.49
C CYS A 51 -20.40 37.79 -35.68
N PRO A 52 -21.60 38.30 -35.99
CA PRO A 52 -21.84 39.73 -36.19
C PRO A 52 -21.72 40.50 -34.87
N SER A 53 -20.95 41.58 -34.93
CA SER A 53 -20.84 42.63 -33.93
C SER A 53 -21.91 43.68 -34.23
N ASP A 54 -22.94 43.75 -33.39
CA ASP A 54 -23.92 44.83 -33.41
C ASP A 54 -24.01 45.44 -32.01
N ASP A 55 -23.14 46.42 -31.77
CA ASP A 55 -23.40 47.53 -30.85
C ASP A 55 -24.45 48.45 -31.48
N PRO A 56 -25.40 48.96 -30.68
CA PRO A 56 -25.93 50.29 -30.93
C PRO A 56 -25.61 51.24 -29.78
N ASP A 57 -24.74 52.20 -30.12
CA ASP A 57 -24.55 53.47 -29.42
C ASP A 57 -25.88 54.14 -29.07
N GLY A 58 -26.00 54.60 -27.82
CA GLY A 58 -27.15 55.37 -27.38
C GLY A 58 -26.99 56.07 -26.02
N SER A 59 -26.59 57.35 -26.08
CA SER A 59 -26.97 58.43 -25.15
C SER A 59 -26.10 58.72 -23.92
N THR A 60 -25.21 59.70 -24.12
CA THR A 60 -25.02 60.94 -23.34
C THR A 60 -25.77 61.13 -22.01
N GLY A 61 -25.03 61.51 -20.95
CA GLY A 61 -25.53 62.49 -19.98
C GLY A 61 -24.98 62.47 -18.54
N ILE A 62 -24.14 63.48 -18.23
CA ILE A 62 -24.09 64.24 -16.96
C ILE A 62 -23.33 63.64 -15.75
N GLY A 63 -22.10 64.14 -15.54
CA GLY A 63 -21.77 64.96 -14.37
C GLY A 63 -21.64 64.32 -12.98
N GLY A 64 -20.38 64.15 -12.56
CA GLY A 64 -19.93 64.57 -11.23
C GLY A 64 -20.28 63.67 -10.04
N GLN A 65 -19.34 62.79 -9.70
CA GLN A 65 -18.90 62.51 -8.33
C GLN A 65 -17.57 61.77 -8.46
N GLY A 66 -16.50 62.28 -7.82
CA GLY A 66 -15.29 61.48 -7.65
C GLY A 66 -15.65 60.21 -6.89
N PRO A 67 -14.97 59.09 -7.10
CA PRO A 67 -15.30 57.85 -6.41
C PRO A 67 -15.09 58.07 -4.91
N SER A 68 -16.15 58.41 -4.19
CA SER A 68 -16.27 57.89 -2.84
C SER A 68 -16.36 56.39 -3.05
N ALA A 69 -15.21 55.72 -2.95
CA ALA A 69 -15.17 54.28 -2.79
C ALA A 69 -16.07 54.01 -1.60
N ASP A 70 -17.32 53.65 -1.89
CA ASP A 70 -18.24 53.22 -0.86
C ASP A 70 -17.50 52.03 -0.24
N PRO A 71 -17.13 52.05 1.05
CA PRO A 71 -16.40 50.96 1.70
C PRO A 71 -17.17 49.62 1.70
N ASP A 72 -18.30 49.60 0.99
CA ASP A 72 -19.36 48.62 0.92
C ASP A 72 -19.42 47.92 -0.45
N GLU A 73 -18.60 48.32 -1.43
CA GLU A 73 -18.58 47.65 -2.73
C GLU A 73 -17.91 46.26 -2.61
N VAL A 74 -18.66 45.22 -3.00
CA VAL A 74 -18.16 43.84 -3.05
C VAL A 74 -17.07 43.77 -4.13
N PRO A 75 -15.82 43.39 -3.79
CA PRO A 75 -14.75 43.35 -4.78
C PRO A 75 -15.06 42.38 -5.93
N GLU A 76 -14.51 42.66 -7.11
CA GLU A 76 -14.73 41.81 -8.30
C GLU A 76 -14.38 40.33 -8.01
N GLY A 77 -15.28 39.42 -8.41
CA GLY A 77 -15.13 37.98 -8.20
C GLY A 77 -15.55 37.48 -6.80
N TRP A 78 -16.05 38.36 -5.93
CA TRP A 78 -16.65 37.98 -4.65
C TRP A 78 -18.18 38.05 -4.69
N ILE A 79 -18.82 37.27 -3.83
CA ILE A 79 -20.28 37.21 -3.66
C ILE A 79 -20.62 37.80 -2.29
N GLY A 80 -21.54 38.78 -2.23
CA GLY A 80 -21.96 39.40 -0.97
C GLY A 80 -23.14 40.37 -1.12
N PRO A 81 -23.75 40.82 0.00
CA PRO A 81 -23.43 40.42 1.37
C PRO A 81 -23.94 38.99 1.69
N VAL A 82 -23.13 38.23 2.43
CA VAL A 82 -23.48 36.89 2.91
C VAL A 82 -23.48 36.83 4.43
N LYS A 83 -24.25 35.89 4.97
CA LYS A 83 -24.20 35.49 6.38
C LYS A 83 -23.49 34.16 6.51
N HIS A 84 -22.48 34.10 7.38
CA HIS A 84 -21.79 32.88 7.77
C HIS A 84 -22.35 32.36 9.08
N ASN A 85 -22.99 31.20 9.04
CA ASN A 85 -23.48 30.51 10.23
C ASN A 85 -22.55 29.34 10.55
N VAL A 86 -22.15 29.19 11.81
CA VAL A 86 -21.28 28.11 12.30
C VAL A 86 -22.03 27.35 13.39
N SER A 87 -22.15 26.04 13.26
CA SER A 87 -22.92 25.18 14.16
C SER A 87 -22.36 23.76 14.19
N THR A 88 -22.83 22.93 15.14
CA THR A 88 -22.58 21.48 15.18
C THR A 88 -23.59 20.68 14.36
N THR A 89 -24.72 21.31 14.00
CA THR A 89 -25.73 20.78 13.08
C THR A 89 -25.85 21.71 11.88
N GLU A 90 -26.29 21.21 10.73
CA GLU A 90 -26.46 22.03 9.53
C GLU A 90 -27.46 23.18 9.77
N PRO A 91 -27.01 24.45 9.81
CA PRO A 91 -27.87 25.60 9.99
C PRO A 91 -28.63 25.94 8.70
N THR A 92 -29.93 26.18 8.79
CA THR A 92 -30.74 26.65 7.66
C THR A 92 -30.58 28.15 7.41
N CYS A 93 -30.63 28.53 6.14
CA CYS A 93 -30.68 29.93 5.73
C CYS A 93 -32.06 30.53 6.08
N THR A 94 -32.07 31.71 6.69
CA THR A 94 -33.29 32.42 7.11
C THR A 94 -33.21 33.87 6.68
N ALA A 95 -34.37 34.48 6.41
CA ALA A 95 -34.46 35.87 5.96
C ALA A 95 -33.69 36.82 6.91
N PRO A 96 -32.98 37.83 6.37
CA PRO A 96 -32.92 38.22 4.95
C PRO A 96 -31.93 37.39 4.10
N TYR A 97 -31.21 36.43 4.70
CA TYR A 97 -30.22 35.57 4.05
C TYR A 97 -30.83 34.21 3.75
N SER A 98 -31.72 34.14 2.76
CA SER A 98 -32.53 32.95 2.49
C SER A 98 -31.94 32.00 1.44
N LEU A 99 -30.96 32.44 0.64
CA LEU A 99 -30.36 31.62 -0.42
C LEU A 99 -29.07 30.94 0.08
N LEU A 100 -29.07 29.61 0.20
CA LEU A 100 -27.87 28.84 0.50
C LEU A 100 -26.91 28.81 -0.70
N ILE A 101 -25.66 29.26 -0.53
CA ILE A 101 -24.65 29.25 -1.60
C ILE A 101 -23.46 28.32 -1.30
N ALA A 102 -23.24 27.98 -0.03
CA ALA A 102 -22.21 27.01 0.36
C ALA A 102 -22.56 26.32 1.69
N VAL A 103 -22.26 25.02 1.76
CA VAL A 103 -22.12 24.26 3.00
C VAL A 103 -20.68 23.76 3.02
N GLY A 104 -20.02 23.83 4.16
CA GLY A 104 -18.69 23.25 4.33
C GLY A 104 -18.31 23.12 5.79
N HIS A 105 -17.09 22.65 6.01
CA HIS A 105 -16.61 22.30 7.34
C HIS A 105 -15.24 22.94 7.61
N THR A 106 -14.96 23.25 8.88
CA THR A 106 -13.73 23.94 9.30
C THR A 106 -12.81 23.07 10.14
N SER A 107 -13.32 21.97 10.68
CA SER A 107 -12.62 21.12 11.64
C SER A 107 -12.91 19.66 11.34
N VAL A 108 -11.89 18.96 10.83
CA VAL A 108 -11.93 17.51 10.59
C VAL A 108 -11.20 16.78 11.70
N SER A 109 -11.80 15.72 12.21
CA SER A 109 -11.15 14.75 13.10
C SER A 109 -11.14 13.40 12.41
N ALA A 110 -9.95 12.91 12.12
CA ALA A 110 -9.72 11.61 11.49
C ALA A 110 -8.59 10.90 12.25
N LEU A 111 -8.93 9.80 12.92
CA LEU A 111 -7.93 8.94 13.55
C LEU A 111 -7.15 8.18 12.47
N PRO A 112 -5.90 7.75 12.72
CA PRO A 112 -5.20 6.84 11.80
C PRO A 112 -6.00 5.55 11.55
N ALA A 113 -5.67 4.84 10.48
CA ALA A 113 -6.17 3.48 10.27
C ALA A 113 -5.75 2.58 11.43
N ASP A 114 -6.63 1.66 11.84
CA ASP A 114 -6.27 0.59 12.75
C ASP A 114 -5.77 -0.61 11.94
N CYS A 115 -4.50 -0.96 12.16
CA CYS A 115 -3.84 -2.04 11.44
C CYS A 115 -3.79 -3.26 12.35
N SER A 116 -4.57 -4.28 12.00
CA SER A 116 -4.59 -5.54 12.76
C SER A 116 -3.21 -6.18 12.90
N THR A 117 -3.06 -7.15 13.79
CA THR A 117 -1.78 -7.87 13.95
C THR A 117 -1.47 -8.74 12.75
N CYS A 118 -0.27 -8.63 12.18
CA CYS A 118 0.17 -9.52 11.10
C CYS A 118 0.42 -10.93 11.63
N SER A 119 0.01 -11.94 10.85
CA SER A 119 0.43 -13.33 11.06
C SER A 119 1.19 -13.83 9.84
N CYS A 120 1.97 -14.90 10.05
CA CYS A 120 2.70 -15.56 8.99
C CYS A 120 2.37 -17.04 9.00
N GLU A 121 2.05 -17.59 7.84
CA GLU A 121 2.02 -19.02 7.63
C GLU A 121 3.41 -19.50 7.19
N SER A 122 3.84 -20.62 7.76
CA SER A 122 5.15 -21.25 7.47
C SER A 122 4.93 -22.63 6.86
N SER A 123 5.66 -22.94 5.80
CA SER A 123 5.75 -24.30 5.27
C SER A 123 6.57 -25.26 6.16
N GLY A 124 7.21 -24.72 7.22
CA GLY A 124 8.17 -25.44 8.06
C GLY A 124 9.54 -25.61 7.39
N CYS A 125 10.54 -25.97 8.19
CA CYS A 125 11.88 -26.30 7.68
C CYS A 125 11.89 -27.66 6.99
N ALA A 126 12.72 -27.82 5.96
CA ALA A 126 13.01 -29.12 5.38
C ALA A 126 14.51 -29.27 5.14
N ALA A 127 15.05 -30.45 5.45
CA ALA A 127 16.44 -30.78 5.21
C ALA A 127 16.55 -31.86 4.14
N THR A 128 17.39 -31.69 3.13
CA THR A 128 17.65 -32.72 2.10
C THR A 128 18.98 -33.36 2.37
N LEU A 129 18.95 -34.63 2.78
CA LEU A 129 20.12 -35.47 3.01
C LEU A 129 20.54 -36.13 1.70
N SER A 130 21.77 -35.88 1.26
CA SER A 130 22.42 -36.63 0.19
C SER A 130 23.24 -37.78 0.79
N PHE A 131 23.13 -38.97 0.19
CA PHE A 131 23.80 -40.17 0.66
C PHE A 131 24.31 -41.02 -0.49
N TRP A 132 25.33 -41.85 -0.22
CA TRP A 132 25.99 -42.74 -1.17
C TRP A 132 25.93 -44.16 -0.65
N GLN A 133 25.57 -45.12 -1.50
CA GLN A 133 25.62 -46.54 -1.18
C GLN A 133 26.86 -47.18 -1.81
N GLY A 134 27.61 -47.95 -1.01
CA GLY A 134 28.64 -48.87 -1.49
C GLY A 134 30.07 -48.61 -1.06
N MET A 135 30.43 -47.44 -0.52
CA MET A 135 31.83 -47.08 -0.21
C MET A 135 31.99 -46.11 0.98
N ASP A 136 33.22 -46.03 1.51
CA ASP A 136 33.60 -45.30 2.73
C ASP A 136 33.97 -43.81 2.49
N ASP A 137 34.04 -43.32 1.25
CA ASP A 137 34.64 -42.02 0.91
C ASP A 137 33.67 -40.95 0.39
N CYS A 138 32.36 -41.26 0.30
CA CYS A 138 31.30 -40.35 -0.15
C CYS A 138 31.54 -39.65 -1.51
N GLN A 139 32.44 -40.18 -2.34
CA GLN A 139 32.70 -39.63 -3.67
C GLN A 139 32.44 -40.64 -4.78
N ASP A 140 32.49 -41.93 -4.44
CA ASP A 140 32.25 -43.03 -5.37
C ASP A 140 31.06 -43.90 -4.96
N GLY A 141 30.33 -44.40 -5.96
CA GLY A 141 29.16 -45.25 -5.78
C GLY A 141 27.85 -44.57 -6.17
N CYS A 142 26.75 -45.14 -5.68
CA CYS A 142 25.43 -44.69 -6.03
C CYS A 142 24.91 -43.58 -5.12
N ALA A 143 24.61 -42.41 -5.69
CA ALA A 143 24.01 -41.32 -4.95
C ALA A 143 22.48 -41.43 -4.86
N GLY A 144 21.92 -41.03 -3.73
CA GLY A 144 20.50 -40.81 -3.52
C GLY A 144 20.26 -39.58 -2.64
N SER A 145 19.02 -39.12 -2.59
CA SER A 145 18.59 -38.06 -1.68
C SER A 145 17.29 -38.42 -0.96
N ARG A 146 17.13 -37.87 0.24
CA ARG A 146 15.89 -37.92 1.03
C ARG A 146 15.60 -36.56 1.64
N THR A 147 14.35 -36.15 1.57
CA THR A 147 13.85 -35.01 2.33
C THR A 147 13.48 -35.47 3.74
N LEU A 148 14.02 -34.78 4.73
CA LEU A 148 13.78 -34.96 6.15
C LEU A 148 12.83 -33.86 6.60
N THR A 149 11.62 -34.26 6.97
CA THR A 149 10.69 -33.39 7.69
C THR A 149 11.09 -33.34 9.17
N PRO A 150 10.98 -32.17 9.84
CA PRO A 150 11.33 -32.01 11.25
C PRO A 150 10.69 -33.08 12.12
N SER A 151 11.46 -33.60 13.08
CA SER A 151 11.00 -34.59 14.07
C SER A 151 10.46 -35.90 13.48
N THR A 152 10.70 -36.15 12.19
CA THR A 152 10.27 -37.38 11.51
C THR A 152 11.46 -38.29 11.26
N CYS A 153 11.37 -39.54 11.72
CA CYS A 153 12.39 -40.55 11.45
C CYS A 153 12.18 -41.12 10.03
N VAL A 154 13.10 -40.82 9.12
CA VAL A 154 13.01 -41.18 7.71
C VAL A 154 13.91 -42.37 7.39
N ASP A 155 13.42 -43.28 6.53
CA ASP A 155 14.25 -44.32 5.92
C ASP A 155 15.20 -43.71 4.88
N VAL A 156 16.50 -43.82 5.13
CA VAL A 156 17.51 -43.44 4.14
C VAL A 156 17.72 -44.58 3.13
N GLY A 157 17.20 -45.78 3.42
CA GLY A 157 17.44 -47.01 2.69
C GLY A 157 17.10 -47.04 1.20
N THR A 158 17.80 -47.98 0.54
CA THR A 158 17.87 -48.35 -0.88
C THR A 158 17.82 -47.21 -1.88
N VAL A 159 18.96 -46.98 -2.52
CA VAL A 159 18.99 -46.25 -3.79
C VAL A 159 18.49 -47.21 -4.87
N PRO A 160 17.39 -46.91 -5.59
CA PRO A 160 16.71 -47.88 -6.47
C PRO A 160 17.59 -48.51 -7.57
N SER A 161 18.70 -47.87 -7.92
CA SER A 161 19.58 -48.26 -9.03
C SER A 161 20.83 -49.04 -8.61
N CYS A 162 20.93 -49.50 -7.36
CA CYS A 162 22.22 -49.90 -6.79
C CYS A 162 22.22 -51.37 -6.39
N PRO A 163 23.24 -52.15 -6.81
CA PRO A 163 23.36 -53.55 -6.43
C PRO A 163 23.35 -53.69 -4.90
N SER A 164 22.48 -54.54 -4.38
CA SER A 164 22.17 -54.70 -2.95
C SER A 164 23.31 -55.26 -2.09
N ASP A 165 24.47 -55.54 -2.67
CA ASP A 165 25.50 -56.38 -2.05
C ASP A 165 26.42 -55.60 -1.09
N HIS A 166 26.20 -54.28 -0.94
CA HIS A 166 26.97 -53.42 -0.03
C HIS A 166 26.06 -52.69 0.97
N PRO A 167 26.11 -53.03 2.28
CA PRO A 167 25.27 -52.46 3.33
C PRO A 167 25.84 -51.17 3.94
N LYS A 168 26.84 -50.55 3.29
CA LYS A 168 27.47 -49.32 3.77
C LYS A 168 26.88 -48.13 3.05
N TYR A 169 26.49 -47.13 3.85
CA TYR A 169 25.98 -45.86 3.40
C TYR A 169 26.90 -44.77 3.91
N SER A 170 27.07 -43.71 3.15
CA SER A 170 27.79 -42.54 3.63
C SER A 170 27.00 -41.27 3.31
N ALA A 171 27.06 -40.23 4.14
CA ALA A 171 26.32 -38.98 3.99
C ALA A 171 27.27 -37.77 4.06
N THR A 172 27.12 -36.76 3.20
CA THR A 172 28.02 -35.58 3.15
C THR A 172 27.35 -34.24 3.05
N ALA A 173 26.12 -34.16 2.54
CA ALA A 173 25.48 -32.87 2.29
C ALA A 173 24.05 -32.89 2.84
N VAL A 174 23.80 -31.97 3.77
CA VAL A 174 22.46 -31.58 4.16
C VAL A 174 22.26 -30.14 3.72
N THR A 175 21.48 -29.96 2.65
CA THR A 175 20.99 -28.64 2.28
C THR A 175 19.68 -28.42 3.00
N VAL A 176 19.51 -27.25 3.60
CA VAL A 176 18.27 -26.91 4.27
C VAL A 176 17.59 -25.77 3.54
N THR A 177 16.32 -25.98 3.29
CA THR A 177 15.45 -24.99 2.69
C THR A 177 14.80 -24.21 3.83
N ALA A 178 15.00 -22.88 3.82
CA ALA A 178 14.27 -21.99 4.71
C ALA A 178 12.76 -22.16 4.51
N PRO A 179 11.91 -21.91 5.52
CA PRO A 179 10.48 -21.95 5.32
C PRO A 179 10.07 -20.89 4.30
N ASP A 180 9.13 -21.24 3.42
CA ASP A 180 8.40 -20.24 2.67
C ASP A 180 7.44 -19.56 3.65
N CYS A 181 7.52 -18.23 3.70
CA CYS A 181 6.71 -17.42 4.60
C CYS A 181 5.71 -16.59 3.81
N ALA A 182 4.42 -16.84 4.05
CA ALA A 182 3.35 -16.07 3.46
C ALA A 182 2.73 -15.14 4.53
N PRO A 183 2.74 -13.81 4.33
CA PRO A 183 2.05 -12.90 5.22
C PRO A 183 0.54 -13.02 5.08
N SER A 184 -0.17 -12.82 6.19
CA SER A 184 -1.62 -12.63 6.17
C SER A 184 -1.99 -11.40 5.36
N SER A 185 -3.05 -11.48 4.55
CA SER A 185 -3.71 -10.28 4.04
C SER A 185 -4.45 -9.58 5.17
N GLN A 186 -4.33 -8.26 5.26
CA GLN A 186 -5.11 -7.47 6.18
C GLN A 186 -6.04 -6.52 5.45
N GLN A 187 -7.22 -6.33 6.03
CA GLN A 187 -8.10 -5.24 5.66
C GLN A 187 -7.95 -4.14 6.73
N PRO A 188 -7.51 -2.93 6.37
CA PRO A 188 -7.41 -1.83 7.31
C PRO A 188 -8.80 -1.47 7.82
N GLU A 189 -8.94 -1.27 9.13
CA GLU A 189 -10.15 -0.67 9.69
C GLU A 189 -9.95 0.85 9.70
N LEU A 190 -10.88 1.57 9.05
CA LEU A 190 -10.81 3.02 8.94
C LEU A 190 -11.86 3.63 9.87
N PRO A 191 -11.45 4.24 11.01
CA PRO A 191 -12.38 4.98 11.85
C PRO A 191 -13.07 6.09 11.05
N GLU A 192 -14.36 6.31 11.31
CA GLU A 192 -15.14 7.34 10.61
C GLU A 192 -14.48 8.72 10.72
N VAL A 193 -14.45 9.45 9.60
CA VAL A 193 -14.04 10.85 9.61
C VAL A 193 -15.19 11.69 10.12
N THR A 194 -14.95 12.45 11.19
CA THR A 194 -15.98 13.29 11.80
C THR A 194 -15.68 14.77 11.57
N TRP A 195 -16.72 15.51 11.24
CA TRP A 195 -16.68 16.97 11.19
C TRP A 195 -17.26 17.52 12.49
N THR A 196 -16.48 18.29 13.24
CA THR A 196 -16.96 18.86 14.51
C THR A 196 -17.75 20.15 14.31
N THR A 197 -17.67 20.73 13.11
CA THR A 197 -18.31 22.01 12.80
C THR A 197 -18.80 22.03 11.36
N VAL A 198 -20.05 22.45 11.20
CA VAL A 198 -20.70 22.72 9.92
C VAL A 198 -20.86 24.22 9.80
N SER A 199 -20.51 24.74 8.63
CA SER A 199 -20.66 26.13 8.26
C SER A 199 -21.58 26.26 7.06
N THR A 200 -22.55 27.18 7.13
CA THR A 200 -23.36 27.55 5.97
C THR A 200 -23.16 29.01 5.62
N VAL A 201 -23.12 29.27 4.33
CA VAL A 201 -23.01 30.61 3.76
C VAL A 201 -24.30 30.88 3.02
N CYS A 202 -25.02 31.90 3.48
CA CYS A 202 -26.32 32.29 2.97
C CYS A 202 -26.21 33.68 2.33
N LEU A 203 -26.62 33.82 1.07
CA LEU A 203 -26.69 35.09 0.36
C LEU A 203 -27.96 35.84 0.74
N ALA A 204 -27.83 37.16 0.88
CA ALA A 204 -28.96 38.06 1.08
C ALA A 204 -29.88 38.06 -0.15
N THR A 205 -31.20 37.99 0.08
CA THR A 205 -32.21 38.16 -0.98
C THR A 205 -32.87 39.52 -0.96
N ASP A 206 -32.71 40.27 0.14
CA ASP A 206 -33.32 41.58 0.34
C ASP A 206 -32.25 42.67 0.31
N ALA A 207 -32.54 43.79 -0.37
CA ALA A 207 -31.63 44.95 -0.46
C ALA A 207 -31.29 45.57 0.91
N ASP A 208 -32.10 45.29 1.94
CA ASP A 208 -31.94 45.83 3.30
C ASP A 208 -30.99 45.00 4.19
N ALA A 209 -30.34 43.95 3.65
CA ALA A 209 -29.37 43.13 4.38
C ALA A 209 -28.10 43.93 4.73
N SER A 210 -28.19 44.71 5.80
CA SER A 210 -27.15 45.64 6.27
C SER A 210 -26.38 45.13 7.50
N SER A 211 -26.80 44.00 8.08
CA SER A 211 -26.20 43.43 9.28
C SER A 211 -25.34 42.20 8.96
N GLY A 212 -24.06 42.27 9.30
CA GLY A 212 -23.06 41.22 9.05
C GLY A 212 -22.51 41.29 7.62
N ARG A 213 -21.46 42.10 7.40
CA ARG A 213 -20.86 42.28 6.08
C ARG A 213 -19.81 41.20 5.86
N CYS A 214 -20.24 40.04 5.40
CA CYS A 214 -19.32 39.06 4.85
C CYS A 214 -19.44 39.00 3.33
N ILE A 215 -18.33 38.64 2.68
CA ILE A 215 -18.24 38.28 1.28
C ILE A 215 -17.67 36.86 1.18
N ALA A 216 -17.97 36.15 0.12
CA ALA A 216 -17.47 34.80 -0.07
C ALA A 216 -17.02 34.52 -1.51
N ARG A 217 -16.10 33.58 -1.66
CA ARG A 217 -15.52 33.18 -2.94
C ARG A 217 -15.07 31.73 -2.90
N ALA A 218 -15.23 31.01 -4.00
CA ALA A 218 -14.66 29.68 -4.16
C ALA A 218 -13.12 29.73 -4.21
N GLY A 219 -12.47 28.74 -3.62
CA GLY A 219 -11.03 28.68 -3.45
C GLY A 219 -10.57 29.08 -2.05
N ASP A 220 -9.33 28.71 -1.73
CA ASP A 220 -8.57 29.29 -0.63
C ASP A 220 -7.93 30.57 -1.19
N VAL A 221 -8.51 31.72 -0.81
CA VAL A 221 -8.08 33.04 -1.29
C VAL A 221 -7.83 33.98 -0.11
N GLU A 222 -6.95 34.95 -0.29
CA GLU A 222 -6.71 35.99 0.71
C GLU A 222 -7.87 36.98 0.75
N CYS A 223 -8.23 37.45 1.94
CA CYS A 223 -9.32 38.39 2.10
C CYS A 223 -8.89 39.82 1.71
N PRO A 224 -9.79 40.59 1.10
CA PRO A 224 -9.58 42.03 0.90
C PRO A 224 -9.34 42.75 2.24
N VAL A 225 -8.57 43.84 2.20
CA VAL A 225 -8.23 44.63 3.41
C VAL A 225 -9.49 45.17 4.12
N SER A 226 -10.58 45.42 3.39
CA SER A 226 -11.87 45.84 3.95
C SER A 226 -12.64 44.73 4.67
N PHE A 227 -12.24 43.46 4.51
CA PHE A 227 -12.89 42.29 5.11
C PHE A 227 -11.84 41.36 5.77
N PRO A 228 -11.12 41.82 6.81
CA PRO A 228 -9.92 41.14 7.28
C PRO A 228 -10.19 39.79 7.98
N ALA A 229 -11.41 39.53 8.47
CA ALA A 229 -11.71 38.29 9.18
C ALA A 229 -11.94 37.14 8.20
N ARG A 230 -11.02 36.18 8.15
CA ARG A 230 -11.02 35.07 7.19
C ARG A 230 -11.49 33.75 7.81
N ALA A 231 -12.39 33.06 7.12
CA ALA A 231 -12.73 31.65 7.38
C ALA A 231 -12.65 30.86 6.07
N VAL A 232 -12.04 29.66 6.11
CA VAL A 232 -12.00 28.73 4.97
C VAL A 232 -12.81 27.50 5.32
N LEU A 233 -13.76 27.18 4.45
CA LEU A 233 -14.63 26.02 4.55
C LEU A 233 -14.19 24.99 3.52
N TYR A 234 -14.26 23.71 3.86
CA TYR A 234 -13.98 22.62 2.92
C TYR A 234 -15.24 21.80 2.72
N ARG A 235 -15.53 21.46 1.46
CA ARG A 235 -16.76 20.73 1.10
C ARG A 235 -16.55 19.24 1.03
N THR A 236 -15.32 18.82 0.74
CA THR A 236 -14.96 17.43 0.50
C THR A 236 -13.66 17.07 1.20
N ILE A 237 -13.44 15.77 1.36
CA ILE A 237 -12.19 15.18 1.85
C ILE A 237 -11.70 14.12 0.88
N VAL A 238 -10.39 14.00 0.80
CA VAL A 238 -9.73 12.83 0.22
C VAL A 238 -9.09 12.07 1.37
N ASP A 239 -9.56 10.84 1.58
CA ASP A 239 -9.06 9.94 2.61
C ASP A 239 -8.16 8.89 1.98
N THR A 240 -6.87 8.96 2.28
CA THR A 240 -5.87 7.98 1.83
C THR A 240 -5.36 7.13 2.97
N ARG A 241 -6.03 7.14 4.14
CA ARG A 241 -5.63 6.32 5.28
C ARG A 241 -5.66 4.84 4.90
N GLY A 242 -4.65 4.12 5.35
CA GLY A 242 -4.51 2.68 5.12
C GLY A 242 -3.42 2.08 5.98
N CYS A 243 -3.02 0.86 5.67
CA CYS A 243 -1.94 0.15 6.37
C CYS A 243 -0.87 -0.28 5.36
N THR A 244 0.39 -0.29 5.79
CA THR A 244 1.43 -1.01 5.03
C THR A 244 1.08 -2.49 4.95
N GLU A 245 1.50 -3.14 3.86
CA GLU A 245 1.36 -4.59 3.74
C GLU A 245 2.08 -5.31 4.88
N CYS A 246 1.53 -6.45 5.32
CA CYS A 246 2.21 -7.34 6.22
C CYS A 246 3.43 -7.96 5.54
N GLY A 247 4.53 -8.05 6.29
CA GLY A 247 5.70 -8.79 5.85
C GLY A 247 5.94 -10.01 6.73
N CYS A 248 6.77 -10.93 6.23
CA CYS A 248 7.30 -12.04 7.01
C CYS A 248 8.78 -12.19 6.76
N THR A 249 9.55 -12.44 7.81
CA THR A 249 10.92 -12.92 7.66
C THR A 249 10.99 -14.41 7.94
N PRO A 250 11.72 -15.19 7.11
CA PRO A 250 11.91 -16.61 7.36
C PRO A 250 12.70 -16.83 8.64
N GLY A 251 12.24 -17.81 9.43
CA GLY A 251 12.94 -18.31 10.58
C GLY A 251 14.24 -19.03 10.21
N SER A 252 15.06 -19.32 11.21
CA SER A 252 16.26 -20.14 11.01
C SER A 252 15.90 -21.61 10.95
N CYS A 253 16.44 -22.31 9.95
CA CYS A 253 16.40 -23.76 9.87
C CYS A 253 17.74 -24.42 10.26
N ALA A 254 18.58 -23.70 11.02
CA ALA A 254 19.69 -24.34 11.72
C ALA A 254 19.15 -25.48 12.59
N GLY A 255 19.92 -26.53 12.74
CA GLY A 255 19.47 -27.74 13.41
C GLY A 255 20.52 -28.83 13.40
N THR A 256 20.08 -30.02 13.78
CA THR A 256 20.91 -31.22 13.78
C THR A 256 20.25 -32.32 12.97
N VAL A 257 21.05 -33.03 12.18
CA VAL A 257 20.67 -34.30 11.57
C VAL A 257 21.34 -35.41 12.33
N GLU A 258 20.55 -36.32 12.85
CA GLU A 258 20.99 -37.51 13.56
C GLU A 258 20.85 -38.72 12.65
N LEU A 259 21.88 -39.56 12.62
CA LEU A 259 21.98 -40.73 11.77
C LEU A 259 21.99 -41.98 12.65
N TYR A 260 21.22 -42.99 12.26
CA TYR A 260 20.96 -44.19 13.06
C TYR A 260 21.25 -45.46 12.27
N ASP A 261 21.77 -46.49 12.92
CA ASP A 261 21.99 -47.83 12.34
C ASP A 261 20.97 -48.84 12.86
N GLY A 262 19.71 -48.68 12.48
CA GLY A 262 18.64 -49.56 12.94
C GLY A 262 17.29 -49.23 12.37
N ASN A 263 16.27 -49.99 12.78
CA ASN A 263 14.91 -49.82 12.25
C ASN A 263 14.17 -48.61 12.84
N GLY A 264 14.82 -47.76 13.64
CA GLY A 264 14.20 -46.58 14.25
C GLY A 264 15.22 -45.52 14.67
N CYS A 265 14.70 -44.39 15.15
CA CYS A 265 15.50 -43.24 15.64
C CYS A 265 15.51 -43.19 17.17
N GLY A 266 15.80 -44.31 17.83
CA GLY A 266 15.93 -44.39 19.28
C GLY A 266 17.35 -44.08 19.77
N VAL A 267 17.49 -43.55 20.99
CA VAL A 267 18.77 -43.12 21.58
C VAL A 267 19.87 -44.20 21.49
N GLY A 268 19.52 -45.48 21.68
CA GLY A 268 20.48 -46.60 21.61
C GLY A 268 20.97 -46.97 20.20
N GLN A 269 20.39 -46.37 19.15
CA GLN A 269 20.70 -46.64 17.74
C GLN A 269 21.39 -45.45 17.06
N LYS A 270 21.59 -44.33 17.78
CA LYS A 270 22.23 -43.13 17.23
C LYS A 270 23.71 -43.42 16.97
N LYS A 271 24.17 -43.21 15.73
CA LYS A 271 25.56 -43.37 15.31
C LYS A 271 26.30 -42.05 15.18
N ALA A 272 25.65 -41.08 14.57
CA ALA A 272 26.24 -39.78 14.32
C ALA A 272 25.22 -38.66 14.54
N SER A 273 25.75 -37.46 14.80
CA SER A 273 24.99 -36.23 14.96
C SER A 273 25.77 -35.15 14.22
N VAL A 274 25.13 -34.43 13.31
CA VAL A 274 25.79 -33.39 12.54
C VAL A 274 24.94 -32.13 12.53
N ALA A 275 25.58 -30.99 12.80
CA ALA A 275 24.93 -29.70 12.75
C ALA A 275 24.69 -29.27 11.28
N VAL A 276 23.64 -28.49 11.08
CA VAL A 276 23.26 -27.89 9.81
C VAL A 276 23.63 -26.41 9.80
N PRO A 277 24.21 -25.87 8.70
CA PRO A 277 24.61 -26.61 7.49
C PRO A 277 25.79 -27.54 7.76
N PHE A 278 25.84 -28.65 7.03
CA PHE A 278 26.95 -29.61 7.13
C PHE A 278 28.27 -28.89 6.80
N ALA A 279 29.13 -28.69 7.79
CA ALA A 279 30.48 -28.25 7.55
C ALA A 279 31.28 -29.44 7.02
N ASP A 280 31.49 -29.50 5.70
CA ASP A 280 32.31 -30.43 4.92
C ASP A 280 32.77 -31.69 5.69
N GLY A 281 31.98 -32.77 5.63
CA GLY A 281 32.35 -34.03 6.28
C GLY A 281 31.52 -35.22 5.79
N CYS A 282 32.19 -36.30 5.40
CA CYS A 282 31.60 -37.60 5.08
C CYS A 282 31.38 -38.40 6.38
N GLN A 283 30.15 -38.86 6.61
CA GLN A 283 29.81 -39.74 7.72
C GLN A 283 29.36 -41.09 7.19
N THR A 284 30.13 -42.14 7.48
CA THR A 284 29.80 -43.52 7.10
C THR A 284 28.90 -44.17 8.16
N ILE A 285 27.83 -44.82 7.70
CA ILE A 285 26.78 -45.47 8.50
C ILE A 285 26.53 -46.87 7.89
N GLY A 286 26.47 -47.90 8.73
CA GLY A 286 26.14 -49.26 8.28
C GLY A 286 24.67 -49.65 8.49
N GLY A 287 24.26 -50.76 7.90
CA GLY A 287 23.01 -51.45 8.24
C GLY A 287 21.77 -50.88 7.54
N ASN A 288 20.70 -50.63 8.30
CA ASN A 288 19.46 -50.00 7.84
C ASN A 288 19.46 -48.53 8.28
N PRO A 289 20.04 -47.61 7.49
CA PRO A 289 20.23 -46.23 7.95
C PRO A 289 18.89 -45.48 8.05
N ARG A 290 18.68 -44.82 9.19
CA ARG A 290 17.60 -43.85 9.38
C ARG A 290 18.20 -42.47 9.65
N ALA A 291 17.45 -41.43 9.31
CA ALA A 291 17.81 -40.06 9.62
C ALA A 291 16.67 -39.33 10.31
N LEU A 292 17.00 -38.48 11.27
CA LEU A 292 16.09 -37.57 11.95
C LEU A 292 16.66 -36.16 11.86
N TYR A 293 15.85 -35.21 11.44
CA TYR A 293 16.21 -33.79 11.46
C TYR A 293 15.48 -33.09 12.60
N THR A 294 16.22 -32.38 13.44
CA THR A 294 15.73 -31.62 14.59
C THR A 294 16.21 -30.18 14.47
N PRO A 295 15.34 -29.21 14.14
CA PRO A 295 15.72 -27.80 14.07
C PRO A 295 16.04 -27.25 15.48
N ASP A 296 17.01 -26.33 15.57
CA ASP A 296 17.48 -25.74 16.84
C ASP A 296 16.47 -24.74 17.42
N SER A 297 15.69 -24.11 16.55
CA SER A 297 14.60 -23.19 16.89
C SER A 297 13.33 -23.60 16.16
N SER A 298 12.18 -23.05 16.56
CA SER A 298 11.00 -23.19 15.73
C SER A 298 11.26 -22.53 14.37
N ALA A 299 10.88 -23.24 13.31
CA ALA A 299 10.96 -22.81 11.91
C ALA A 299 9.96 -21.68 11.58
N ASP A 300 9.54 -20.95 12.61
CA ASP A 300 8.38 -20.09 12.53
C ASP A 300 8.77 -18.82 11.80
N CYS A 301 7.91 -18.41 10.88
CA CYS A 301 8.02 -17.13 10.22
C CYS A 301 7.73 -16.02 11.24
N ILE A 302 8.57 -14.98 11.24
CA ILE A 302 8.40 -13.86 12.15
C ILE A 302 7.56 -12.79 11.44
N PRO A 303 6.38 -12.43 11.95
CA PRO A 303 5.57 -11.38 11.35
C PRO A 303 6.21 -10.01 11.52
N ILE A 304 6.26 -9.26 10.43
CA ILE A 304 6.59 -7.84 10.43
C ILE A 304 5.26 -7.09 10.59
N PRO A 305 5.10 -6.27 11.64
CA PRO A 305 3.86 -5.55 11.87
C PRO A 305 3.57 -4.56 10.76
N SER A 306 2.29 -4.44 10.40
CA SER A 306 1.76 -3.37 9.56
C SER A 306 1.71 -2.06 10.35
N THR A 307 1.92 -0.95 9.65
CA THR A 307 1.85 0.40 10.25
C THR A 307 0.83 1.27 9.50
N PRO A 308 0.11 2.18 10.19
CA PRO A 308 -0.79 3.10 9.52
C PRO A 308 -0.05 4.01 8.55
N THR A 309 -0.68 4.31 7.41
CA THR A 309 -0.17 5.18 6.35
C THR A 309 -1.26 6.13 5.87
N GLY A 310 -0.85 7.14 5.09
CA GLY A 310 -1.77 8.11 4.49
C GLY A 310 -2.36 9.10 5.49
N GLY A 311 -3.44 9.75 5.09
CA GLY A 311 -4.12 10.75 5.92
C GLY A 311 -5.37 11.30 5.25
N VAL A 312 -6.01 12.27 5.92
CA VAL A 312 -7.15 12.99 5.36
C VAL A 312 -6.70 14.36 4.88
N THR A 313 -6.96 14.65 3.61
CA THR A 313 -6.70 15.96 3.01
C THR A 313 -8.01 16.66 2.69
N LEU A 314 -8.15 17.90 3.13
CA LEU A 314 -9.31 18.74 2.86
C LEU A 314 -9.30 19.23 1.40
N ARG A 315 -10.45 19.24 0.73
CA ARG A 315 -10.61 19.65 -0.67
C ARG A 315 -11.78 20.62 -0.85
N ASP A 316 -11.80 21.25 -2.03
CA ASP A 316 -12.79 22.23 -2.45
C ASP A 316 -12.97 23.38 -1.45
N PRO A 317 -11.90 24.17 -1.20
CA PRO A 317 -11.97 25.27 -0.27
C PRO A 317 -12.95 26.35 -0.74
N TYR A 318 -13.60 27.00 0.22
CA TYR A 318 -14.52 28.12 0.00
C TYR A 318 -14.25 29.16 1.08
N THR A 319 -13.77 30.33 0.68
CA THR A 319 -13.35 31.40 1.60
C THR A 319 -14.51 32.34 1.89
N VAL A 320 -14.67 32.70 3.16
CA VAL A 320 -15.56 33.74 3.66
C VAL A 320 -14.72 34.80 4.36
N CYS A 321 -14.96 36.06 4.03
CA CYS A 321 -14.26 37.22 4.59
C CYS A 321 -15.28 38.18 5.20
N CYS A 322 -15.09 38.61 6.45
CA CYS A 322 -16.01 39.51 7.15
C CYS A 322 -15.29 40.78 7.61
N GLY A 323 -16.03 41.90 7.58
CA GLY A 323 -15.60 43.23 8.03
C GLY A 323 -16.23 43.66 9.35
#